data_AF-A0A4R4KCZ5-F1
#
_entry.id   AF-A0A4R4KCZ5-F1
#
_cell.length_a   1.000
_cell.length_b   1.000
_cell.length_c   1.000
_cell.angle_alpha   90.00
_cell.angle_beta   90.00
_cell.angle_gamma   90.00
#
_symmetry.space_group_name_H-M   'P 1'
#
loop_
_entity.id
_entity.type
_entity.pdbx_description
1 polymer ?
#
loop_
_entity_poly.entity_id
_entity_poly.type
_entity_poly.pdbx_seq_one_letter_code
_entity_poly.pdbx_strand_id
1 'polypeptide(L)'
;MFSEKNRLTGLFALLILGGTISCTAQTNSATSKTVQFKKVVLTSRFISEGAAMGDVNQDGKKDVLAGAYWFEAPDWKAHELAKPDTFKVVGGYSDSFLDFAMDVNQDGWIDLIRIDWPGKAAYWHENPKNKPGHWKQHLIHTSVGNESPLLVDMDGDGRMDLLCNDPTEKKIIWLKSPDTKGEVNWQKYVISNDDKIATHMYTHGFGYGDVNGDGRKDVVVRTGWWEGPVNVRQSDWVFHPADISLDCSQMYVMDLNQDGLNDIISASAHAYGIWWHEQGKDANGKETWTHHQIDSTFSQTHGVELKDINGDGNPDLITGKRYFAHHGKDPGGLEPAVIYWYEYKPGKVPAWIKHEIDTDSGVGLHVTVEDINNDGLLDIVTGNKKGVRIFVHQPGQK
;
A
#
# COMPACT_ATOMS: atom_id res chain seq x y z
N MET A 1 42.49 60.66 -27.38
CA MET A 1 42.90 60.05 -26.09
C MET A 1 41.77 60.35 -25.10
N PHE A 2 41.16 59.28 -24.56
CA PHE A 2 39.92 59.20 -23.76
C PHE A 2 39.77 60.34 -22.72
N SER A 3 38.63 61.05 -22.57
CA SER A 3 37.23 60.69 -22.27
C SER A 3 37.00 60.18 -20.84
N GLU A 4 36.73 61.10 -19.91
CA GLU A 4 35.96 60.87 -18.69
C GLU A 4 34.95 62.02 -18.53
N LYS A 5 33.65 61.70 -18.45
CA LYS A 5 32.63 62.60 -17.92
C LYS A 5 31.75 61.85 -16.94
N ASN A 6 31.83 62.32 -15.70
CA ASN A 6 31.09 61.86 -14.55
C ASN A 6 29.60 62.18 -14.62
N ARG A 7 28.86 61.29 -13.95
CA ARG A 7 27.42 61.15 -13.84
C ARG A 7 26.74 62.39 -13.26
N LEU A 8 25.64 62.80 -13.88
CA LEU A 8 24.63 63.69 -13.29
C LEU A 8 23.43 62.88 -12.83
N THR A 9 23.05 63.07 -11.58
CA THR A 9 21.85 62.58 -10.91
C THR A 9 20.61 63.28 -11.48
N GLY A 10 19.63 62.49 -11.93
CA GLY A 10 18.30 62.96 -12.35
C GLY A 10 17.21 62.24 -11.57
N LEU A 11 16.54 62.98 -10.67
CA LEU A 11 15.29 62.58 -10.04
C LEU A 11 14.18 62.64 -11.11
N PHE A 12 13.50 61.52 -11.36
CA PHE A 12 12.21 61.50 -12.06
C PHE A 12 11.16 60.93 -11.11
N ALA A 13 10.20 61.77 -10.74
CA ALA A 13 8.98 61.37 -10.06
C ALA A 13 8.06 60.70 -11.08
N LEU A 14 7.67 59.46 -10.82
CA LEU A 14 6.60 58.77 -11.54
C LEU A 14 5.41 58.60 -10.60
N LEU A 15 4.30 59.29 -10.91
CA LEU A 15 3.00 59.02 -10.32
C LEU A 15 2.58 57.59 -10.72
N ILE A 16 2.45 56.69 -9.75
CA ILE A 16 1.77 55.40 -9.95
C ILE A 16 0.36 55.54 -9.37
N LEU A 17 -0.64 55.45 -10.24
CA LEU A 17 -2.04 55.31 -9.85
C LEU A 17 -2.19 54.05 -9.00
N GLY A 18 -2.62 54.23 -7.75
CA GLY A 18 -3.02 53.13 -6.87
C GLY A 18 -4.32 52.50 -7.33
N GLY A 19 -4.23 51.44 -8.13
CA GLY A 19 -5.31 50.47 -8.33
C GLY A 19 -5.18 49.39 -7.28
N THR A 20 -5.99 49.44 -6.22
CA THR A 20 -6.13 48.32 -5.29
C THR A 20 -6.84 47.18 -6.00
N ILE A 21 -6.08 46.23 -6.54
CA ILE A 21 -6.62 44.91 -6.89
C ILE A 21 -6.83 44.19 -5.57
N SER A 22 -8.05 44.25 -5.05
CA SER A 22 -8.49 43.34 -4.00
C SER A 22 -8.54 41.95 -4.61
N CYS A 23 -7.46 41.19 -4.49
CA CYS A 23 -7.51 39.74 -4.59
C CYS A 23 -8.38 39.26 -3.43
N THR A 24 -9.69 39.15 -3.66
CA THR A 24 -10.51 38.24 -2.87
C THR A 24 -10.02 36.85 -3.18
N ALA A 25 -9.13 36.33 -2.34
CA ALA A 25 -8.93 34.89 -2.24
C ALA A 25 -10.31 34.30 -1.92
N GLN A 26 -10.95 33.74 -2.95
CA GLN A 26 -12.05 32.82 -2.72
C GLN A 26 -11.42 31.64 -1.99
N THR A 27 -11.53 31.64 -0.67
CA THR A 27 -11.49 30.41 0.09
C THR A 27 -12.68 29.60 -0.43
N ASN A 28 -12.44 28.76 -1.43
CA ASN A 28 -13.29 27.61 -1.68
C ASN A 28 -13.23 26.81 -0.38
N SER A 29 -14.15 27.11 0.53
CA SER A 29 -14.58 26.13 1.53
C SER A 29 -15.13 24.99 0.69
N ALA A 30 -14.26 24.02 0.39
CA ALA A 30 -14.69 22.73 -0.08
C ALA A 30 -15.65 22.23 1.01
N THR A 31 -16.94 22.31 0.71
CA THR A 31 -17.95 21.60 1.49
C THR A 31 -17.47 20.17 1.56
N SER A 32 -17.11 19.70 2.78
CA SER A 32 -16.71 18.32 3.04
C SER A 32 -17.76 17.42 2.39
N LYS A 33 -17.39 16.80 1.27
CA LYS A 33 -18.27 15.85 0.60
C LYS A 33 -18.29 14.64 1.52
N THR A 34 -19.46 14.28 2.02
CA THR A 34 -19.61 13.06 2.81
C THR A 34 -19.25 11.88 1.92
N VAL A 35 -18.16 11.19 2.25
CA VAL A 35 -17.74 9.94 1.61
C VAL A 35 -18.73 8.85 2.05
N GLN A 36 -19.34 8.17 1.08
CA GLN A 36 -20.23 7.05 1.33
C GLN A 36 -19.92 5.91 0.38
N PHE A 37 -20.09 4.68 0.83
CA PHE A 37 -19.84 3.48 0.03
C PHE A 37 -21.10 2.64 -0.13
N LYS A 38 -21.26 2.08 -1.33
CA LYS A 38 -22.21 0.99 -1.58
C LYS A 38 -21.45 -0.33 -1.56
N LYS A 39 -21.78 -1.19 -0.61
CA LYS A 39 -21.24 -2.55 -0.54
C LYS A 39 -21.81 -3.43 -1.65
N VAL A 40 -20.92 -4.14 -2.35
CA VAL A 40 -21.21 -5.23 -3.28
C VAL A 40 -20.53 -6.50 -2.77
N VAL A 41 -21.28 -7.59 -2.66
CA VAL A 41 -20.75 -8.90 -2.24
C VAL A 41 -20.54 -9.76 -3.49
N LEU A 42 -19.28 -10.05 -3.84
CA LEU A 42 -18.96 -10.92 -4.98
C LEU A 42 -19.08 -12.38 -4.60
N THR A 43 -18.61 -12.73 -3.40
CA THR A 43 -18.83 -14.05 -2.82
C THR A 43 -18.69 -14.01 -1.29
N SER A 44 -19.41 -14.87 -0.59
CA SER A 44 -19.25 -15.10 0.85
C SER A 44 -18.37 -16.31 1.17
N ARG A 45 -17.83 -17.00 0.15
CA ARG A 45 -16.92 -18.14 0.34
C ARG A 45 -15.52 -17.63 0.65
N PHE A 46 -14.82 -18.29 1.57
CA PHE A 46 -13.41 -18.03 1.80
C PHE A 46 -12.57 -18.64 0.66
N ILE A 47 -12.09 -17.77 -0.22
CA ILE A 47 -11.30 -18.14 -1.41
C ILE A 47 -9.93 -17.45 -1.49
N SER A 48 -9.72 -16.36 -0.74
CA SER A 48 -8.48 -15.60 -0.67
C SER A 48 -8.47 -14.71 0.58
N GLU A 49 -7.27 -14.36 1.07
CA GLU A 49 -7.03 -13.29 2.08
C GLU A 49 -6.56 -11.99 1.41
N GLY A 50 -6.54 -11.93 0.07
CA GLY A 50 -6.27 -10.76 -0.74
C GLY A 50 -7.28 -10.64 -1.88
N ALA A 51 -7.18 -9.54 -2.60
CA ALA A 51 -7.86 -9.32 -3.87
C ALA A 51 -7.08 -8.26 -4.66
N ALA A 52 -7.26 -8.20 -5.97
CA ALA A 52 -6.68 -7.19 -6.85
C ALA A 52 -7.75 -6.65 -7.81
N MET A 53 -7.43 -5.53 -8.47
CA MET A 53 -8.26 -4.93 -9.51
C MET A 53 -7.50 -4.81 -10.84
N GLY A 54 -8.18 -5.03 -11.96
CA GLY A 54 -7.60 -4.78 -13.29
C GLY A 54 -8.55 -5.17 -14.41
N ASP A 55 -8.38 -4.57 -15.59
CA ASP A 55 -9.17 -4.89 -16.79
C ASP A 55 -8.68 -6.23 -17.38
N VAL A 56 -9.33 -7.33 -16.98
CA VAL A 56 -8.87 -8.70 -17.29
C VAL A 56 -9.27 -9.10 -18.70
N ASN A 57 -10.43 -8.64 -19.17
CA ASN A 57 -11.00 -9.02 -20.46
C ASN A 57 -10.79 -7.96 -21.58
N GLN A 58 -10.14 -6.83 -21.26
CA GLN A 58 -9.92 -5.66 -22.13
C GLN A 58 -11.22 -4.99 -22.60
N ASP A 59 -12.25 -4.96 -21.74
CA ASP A 59 -13.53 -4.30 -22.04
C ASP A 59 -13.60 -2.83 -21.58
N GLY A 60 -12.52 -2.34 -20.95
CA GLY A 60 -12.40 -0.98 -20.41
C GLY A 60 -12.96 -0.80 -19.00
N LYS A 61 -13.39 -1.88 -18.33
CA LYS A 61 -13.81 -1.88 -16.93
C LYS A 61 -12.84 -2.71 -16.12
N LYS A 62 -12.58 -2.29 -14.87
CA LYS A 62 -11.77 -3.10 -13.98
C LYS A 62 -12.62 -4.23 -13.40
N ASP A 63 -12.06 -5.42 -13.46
CA ASP A 63 -12.55 -6.63 -12.81
C ASP A 63 -11.85 -6.81 -11.47
N VAL A 64 -12.37 -7.74 -10.65
CA VAL A 64 -11.73 -8.14 -9.39
C VAL A 64 -11.11 -9.53 -9.52
N LEU A 65 -9.84 -9.67 -9.15
CA LEU A 65 -9.15 -10.97 -9.09
C LEU A 65 -8.95 -11.38 -7.63
N ALA A 66 -9.24 -12.63 -7.28
CA ALA A 66 -9.02 -13.16 -5.93
C ALA A 66 -8.82 -14.69 -5.95
N GLY A 67 -7.65 -15.15 -5.54
CA GLY A 67 -7.31 -16.57 -5.47
C GLY A 67 -7.48 -17.30 -6.81
N ALA A 68 -8.41 -18.25 -6.87
CA ALA A 68 -8.69 -19.05 -8.07
C ALA A 68 -9.76 -18.44 -9.01
N TYR A 69 -10.23 -17.23 -8.73
CA TYR A 69 -11.34 -16.60 -9.46
C TYR A 69 -11.05 -15.17 -9.88
N TRP A 70 -11.66 -14.75 -10.99
CA TRP A 70 -11.87 -13.34 -11.28
C TRP A 70 -13.37 -13.07 -11.49
N PHE A 71 -13.80 -11.84 -11.21
CA PHE A 71 -15.20 -11.41 -11.21
C PHE A 71 -15.38 -10.29 -12.23
N GLU A 72 -16.07 -10.61 -13.32
CA GLU A 72 -16.25 -9.74 -14.49
C GLU A 72 -17.23 -8.60 -14.20
N ALA A 73 -16.77 -7.36 -14.30
CA ALA A 73 -17.62 -6.17 -14.19
C ALA A 73 -18.58 -6.05 -15.40
N PRO A 74 -19.74 -5.40 -15.26
CA PRO A 74 -20.31 -4.83 -14.03
C PRO A 74 -21.22 -5.82 -13.28
N ASP A 75 -21.50 -6.98 -13.86
CA ASP A 75 -22.44 -7.97 -13.30
C ASP A 75 -21.77 -8.91 -12.28
N TRP A 76 -20.45 -8.77 -12.11
CA TRP A 76 -19.59 -9.53 -11.20
C TRP A 76 -19.67 -11.04 -11.41
N LYS A 77 -19.76 -11.44 -12.68
CA LYS A 77 -19.82 -12.85 -13.05
C LYS A 77 -18.48 -13.52 -12.71
N ALA A 78 -18.52 -14.57 -11.90
CA ALA A 78 -17.33 -15.30 -11.52
C ALA A 78 -16.83 -16.21 -12.66
N HIS A 79 -15.52 -16.19 -12.86
CA HIS A 79 -14.79 -17.04 -13.80
C HIS A 79 -13.61 -17.72 -13.09
N GLU A 80 -13.27 -18.92 -13.51
CA GLU A 80 -12.12 -19.66 -12.98
C GLU A 80 -10.83 -19.17 -13.67
N LEU A 81 -9.88 -18.64 -12.90
CA LEU A 81 -8.52 -18.39 -13.40
C LEU A 81 -7.60 -19.58 -13.14
N ALA A 82 -7.82 -20.29 -12.05
CA ALA A 82 -7.10 -21.52 -11.69
C ALA A 82 -8.09 -22.58 -11.27
N LYS A 83 -7.60 -23.78 -10.96
CA LYS A 83 -8.42 -24.83 -10.37
C LYS A 83 -9.19 -24.27 -9.16
N PRO A 84 -10.53 -24.34 -9.15
CA PRO A 84 -11.34 -23.87 -8.04
C PRO A 84 -10.88 -24.43 -6.70
N ASP A 85 -10.84 -23.57 -5.70
CA ASP A 85 -10.61 -23.97 -4.33
C ASP A 85 -11.53 -23.20 -3.36
N THR A 86 -11.73 -23.79 -2.18
CA THR A 86 -12.43 -23.17 -1.05
C THR A 86 -11.78 -23.60 0.24
N PHE A 87 -11.52 -22.62 1.11
CA PHE A 87 -10.78 -22.86 2.35
C PHE A 87 -11.70 -22.91 3.55
N LYS A 88 -11.23 -23.60 4.59
CA LYS A 88 -11.93 -23.64 5.88
C LYS A 88 -11.64 -22.36 6.64
N VAL A 89 -12.70 -21.62 6.98
CA VAL A 89 -12.60 -20.43 7.86
C VAL A 89 -11.98 -20.79 9.22
N VAL A 90 -12.42 -21.92 9.78
CA VAL A 90 -11.95 -22.45 11.06
C VAL A 90 -10.92 -23.54 10.84
N GLY A 91 -9.73 -23.36 11.42
CA GLY A 91 -8.63 -24.31 11.32
C GLY A 91 -7.92 -24.35 9.96
N GLY A 92 -8.24 -23.44 9.03
CA GLY A 92 -7.59 -23.35 7.72
C GLY A 92 -7.15 -21.93 7.36
N TYR A 93 -6.37 -21.87 6.28
CA TYR A 93 -5.88 -20.68 5.59
C TYR A 93 -6.07 -20.87 4.09
N SER A 94 -6.13 -19.78 3.33
CA SER A 94 -5.96 -19.83 1.88
C SER A 94 -4.49 -20.03 1.53
N ASP A 95 -4.25 -20.47 0.31
CA ASP A 95 -2.97 -20.44 -0.40
C ASP A 95 -2.88 -19.19 -1.32
N SER A 96 -3.63 -18.15 -0.96
CA SER A 96 -3.71 -16.85 -1.65
C SER A 96 -3.81 -15.81 -0.54
N PHE A 97 -2.63 -15.39 -0.08
CA PHE A 97 -2.45 -14.47 1.05
C PHE A 97 -2.50 -13.03 0.57
N LEU A 98 -1.79 -12.72 -0.53
CA LEU A 98 -1.85 -11.44 -1.22
C LEU A 98 -2.03 -11.69 -2.72
N ASP A 99 -2.86 -10.87 -3.34
CA ASP A 99 -3.17 -10.90 -4.77
C ASP A 99 -2.91 -9.51 -5.37
N PHE A 100 -2.07 -9.42 -6.40
CA PHE A 100 -1.79 -8.18 -7.13
C PHE A 100 -2.05 -8.33 -8.62
N ALA A 101 -2.45 -7.25 -9.28
CA ALA A 101 -2.69 -7.21 -10.71
C ALA A 101 -1.57 -6.43 -11.41
N MET A 102 -0.98 -7.01 -12.45
CA MET A 102 0.02 -6.35 -13.29
C MET A 102 0.10 -7.05 -14.66
N ASP A 103 0.39 -6.31 -15.73
CA ASP A 103 0.88 -6.90 -16.99
C ASP A 103 2.35 -7.33 -16.80
N VAL A 104 2.57 -8.58 -16.40
CA VAL A 104 3.89 -9.05 -15.94
C VAL A 104 4.84 -9.22 -17.11
N ASN A 105 4.35 -9.78 -18.21
CA ASN A 105 5.12 -10.08 -19.41
C ASN A 105 5.04 -8.99 -20.49
N GLN A 106 4.39 -7.86 -20.20
CA GLN A 106 4.22 -6.70 -21.09
C GLN A 106 3.51 -7.03 -22.41
N ASP A 107 2.50 -7.90 -22.34
CA ASP A 107 1.73 -8.32 -23.50
C ASP A 107 0.39 -7.58 -23.68
N GLY A 108 0.10 -6.66 -22.77
CA GLY A 108 -1.08 -5.80 -22.74
C GLY A 108 -2.24 -6.36 -21.91
N TRP A 109 -2.12 -7.55 -21.33
CA TRP A 109 -3.17 -8.19 -20.55
C TRP A 109 -2.81 -8.22 -19.07
N ILE A 110 -3.80 -7.97 -18.21
CA ILE A 110 -3.60 -8.01 -16.76
C ILE A 110 -3.47 -9.47 -16.30
N ASP A 111 -2.34 -9.76 -15.65
CA ASP A 111 -2.06 -11.02 -14.97
C ASP A 111 -2.34 -10.92 -13.46
N LEU A 112 -2.41 -12.08 -12.78
CA LEU A 112 -2.53 -12.16 -11.32
C LEU A 112 -1.21 -12.62 -10.70
N ILE A 113 -0.55 -11.77 -9.91
CA ILE A 113 0.50 -12.17 -8.98
C ILE A 113 -0.18 -12.64 -7.69
N ARG A 114 0.21 -13.81 -7.21
CA ARG A 114 -0.34 -14.44 -6.02
C ARG A 114 0.78 -14.90 -5.10
N ILE A 115 0.77 -14.39 -3.88
CA ILE A 115 1.64 -14.84 -2.80
C ILE A 115 0.88 -15.88 -1.99
N ASP A 116 1.46 -17.08 -1.89
CA ASP A 116 0.93 -18.17 -1.09
C ASP A 116 1.23 -17.93 0.41
N TRP A 117 0.84 -18.87 1.27
CA TRP A 117 1.10 -18.89 2.70
C TRP A 117 2.59 -18.62 3.02
N PRO A 118 2.90 -17.86 4.08
CA PRO A 118 4.28 -17.54 4.47
C PRO A 118 5.20 -18.76 4.45
N GLY A 119 6.32 -18.64 3.75
CA GLY A 119 7.28 -19.73 3.49
C GLY A 119 6.93 -20.61 2.28
N LYS A 120 5.91 -20.26 1.50
CA LYS A 120 5.58 -20.87 0.20
C LYS A 120 5.93 -19.94 -0.95
N ALA A 121 5.71 -20.42 -2.16
CA ALA A 121 6.13 -19.75 -3.37
C ALA A 121 5.24 -18.56 -3.71
N ALA A 122 5.85 -17.59 -4.39
CA ALA A 122 5.14 -16.56 -5.13
C ALA A 122 5.03 -17.00 -6.60
N TYR A 123 3.85 -16.80 -7.19
CA TYR A 123 3.57 -17.12 -8.59
C TYR A 123 2.89 -15.95 -9.28
N TRP A 124 2.98 -15.91 -10.60
CA TRP A 124 2.02 -15.16 -11.40
C TRP A 124 1.26 -16.10 -12.35
N HIS A 125 0.02 -15.73 -12.65
CA HIS A 125 -0.89 -16.48 -13.52
C HIS A 125 -1.10 -15.65 -14.78
N GLU A 126 -0.66 -16.21 -15.92
CA GLU A 126 -0.70 -15.56 -17.23
C GLU A 126 -2.11 -15.56 -17.81
N ASN A 127 -2.60 -14.37 -18.10
CA ASN A 127 -3.90 -14.17 -18.70
C ASN A 127 -3.98 -14.83 -20.10
N PRO A 128 -4.97 -15.69 -20.36
CA PRO A 128 -5.06 -16.46 -21.60
C PRO A 128 -5.61 -15.63 -22.78
N LYS A 129 -5.84 -14.32 -22.60
CA LYS A 129 -6.32 -13.38 -23.64
C LYS A 129 -7.70 -13.77 -24.16
N ASN A 130 -8.65 -13.87 -23.24
CA ASN A 130 -10.01 -14.34 -23.48
C ASN A 130 -10.12 -15.77 -24.06
N LYS A 131 -9.02 -16.54 -24.09
CA LYS A 131 -9.09 -17.98 -24.44
C LYS A 131 -9.60 -18.77 -23.23
N PRO A 132 -10.39 -19.83 -23.47
CA PRO A 132 -10.90 -20.66 -22.39
C PRO A 132 -9.77 -21.45 -21.72
N GLY A 133 -9.97 -21.78 -20.43
CA GLY A 133 -9.08 -22.63 -19.65
C GLY A 133 -8.45 -21.88 -18.46
N HIS A 134 -7.78 -22.64 -17.60
CA HIS A 134 -7.02 -22.07 -16.48
C HIS A 134 -5.75 -21.40 -16.98
N TRP A 135 -5.38 -20.32 -16.30
CA TRP A 135 -4.25 -19.46 -16.59
C TRP A 135 -2.95 -20.22 -16.33
N LYS A 136 -1.95 -19.95 -17.16
CA LYS A 136 -0.66 -20.61 -17.03
C LYS A 136 0.09 -20.01 -15.85
N GLN A 137 0.50 -20.85 -14.91
CA GLN A 137 1.25 -20.40 -13.73
C GLN A 137 2.76 -20.36 -14.01
N HIS A 138 3.41 -19.30 -13.56
CA HIS A 138 4.85 -19.08 -13.63
C HIS A 138 5.41 -18.79 -12.25
N LEU A 139 6.55 -19.39 -11.91
CA LEU A 139 7.21 -19.19 -10.62
C LEU A 139 7.93 -17.83 -10.59
N ILE A 140 7.64 -17.03 -9.56
CA ILE A 140 8.41 -15.82 -9.25
C ILE A 140 9.57 -16.20 -8.33
N HIS A 141 9.24 -16.80 -7.18
CA HIS A 141 10.22 -17.22 -6.18
C HIS A 141 9.69 -18.39 -5.35
N THR A 142 10.58 -19.25 -4.86
CA THR A 142 10.20 -20.52 -4.23
C THR A 142 9.73 -20.39 -2.78
N SER A 143 10.08 -19.32 -2.09
CA SER A 143 9.75 -19.11 -0.68
C SER A 143 9.71 -17.63 -0.32
N VAL A 144 8.53 -17.10 -0.01
CA VAL A 144 8.28 -15.74 0.47
C VAL A 144 7.77 -15.82 1.90
N GLY A 145 8.54 -15.30 2.85
CA GLY A 145 8.36 -15.59 4.28
C GLY A 145 7.46 -14.62 5.04
N ASN A 146 7.23 -13.43 4.52
CA ASN A 146 6.56 -12.36 5.25
C ASN A 146 5.06 -12.34 4.95
N GLU A 147 4.27 -11.85 5.90
CA GLU A 147 2.81 -11.78 5.77
C GLU A 147 2.31 -10.55 4.99
N SER A 148 3.18 -9.60 4.69
CA SER A 148 2.83 -8.34 4.02
C SER A 148 3.92 -7.92 3.01
N PRO A 149 4.21 -8.72 1.95
CA PRO A 149 5.17 -8.30 0.93
C PRO A 149 4.61 -7.13 0.14
N LEU A 150 5.51 -6.29 -0.35
CA LEU A 150 5.15 -5.07 -1.05
C LEU A 150 5.43 -5.23 -2.53
N LEU A 151 4.52 -4.72 -3.35
CA LEU A 151 4.71 -4.57 -4.79
C LEU A 151 5.03 -3.08 -5.03
N VAL A 152 6.30 -2.75 -5.27
CA VAL A 152 6.83 -1.38 -5.33
C VAL A 152 7.89 -1.27 -6.42
N ASP A 153 8.02 -0.10 -7.05
CA ASP A 153 9.10 0.16 -8.02
C ASP A 153 10.44 0.33 -7.28
N MET A 154 11.25 -0.73 -7.27
CA MET A 154 12.48 -0.78 -6.48
C MET A 154 13.65 -0.07 -7.16
N ASP A 155 13.67 -0.02 -8.50
CA ASP A 155 14.78 0.55 -9.27
C ASP A 155 14.44 1.78 -10.14
N GLY A 156 13.21 2.28 -10.00
CA GLY A 156 12.74 3.51 -10.64
C GLY A 156 12.47 3.33 -12.13
N ASP A 157 12.27 2.08 -12.60
CA ASP A 157 12.00 1.79 -14.01
C ASP A 157 10.52 1.98 -14.40
N GLY A 158 9.67 2.35 -13.43
CA GLY A 158 8.24 2.56 -13.61
C GLY A 158 7.42 1.26 -13.56
N ARG A 159 8.04 0.11 -13.32
CA ARG A 159 7.37 -1.17 -13.10
C ARG A 159 7.49 -1.60 -11.66
N MET A 160 6.51 -2.35 -11.19
CA MET A 160 6.50 -2.78 -9.80
C MET A 160 7.25 -4.10 -9.63
N ASP A 161 8.00 -4.18 -8.54
CA ASP A 161 8.83 -5.31 -8.12
C ASP A 161 8.38 -5.83 -6.76
N LEU A 162 8.70 -7.10 -6.46
CA LEU A 162 8.26 -7.74 -5.23
C LEU A 162 9.34 -7.62 -4.15
N LEU A 163 9.09 -6.83 -3.12
CA LEU A 163 9.91 -6.71 -1.91
C LEU A 163 9.43 -7.70 -0.84
N CYS A 164 10.33 -8.58 -0.40
CA CYS A 164 10.00 -9.64 0.55
C CYS A 164 11.24 -10.17 1.31
N ASN A 165 11.03 -11.20 2.13
CA ASN A 165 12.12 -12.03 2.62
C ASN A 165 12.07 -13.45 2.05
N ASP A 166 13.25 -14.06 1.94
CA ASP A 166 13.42 -15.48 1.72
C ASP A 166 13.76 -16.16 3.05
N PRO A 167 12.83 -16.91 3.67
CA PRO A 167 13.06 -17.56 4.96
C PRO A 167 13.90 -18.84 4.86
N THR A 168 14.09 -19.37 3.65
CA THR A 168 14.93 -20.55 3.41
C THR A 168 16.40 -20.14 3.34
N GLU A 169 16.70 -19.09 2.57
CA GLU A 169 18.04 -18.50 2.49
C GLU A 169 18.35 -17.55 3.67
N LYS A 170 17.32 -17.18 4.44
CA LYS A 170 17.35 -16.17 5.51
C LYS A 170 17.89 -14.83 5.03
N LYS A 171 17.22 -14.23 4.04
CA LYS A 171 17.62 -12.95 3.44
C LYS A 171 16.44 -12.01 3.27
N ILE A 172 16.75 -10.72 3.25
CA ILE A 172 15.84 -9.71 2.69
C ILE A 172 16.19 -9.55 1.22
N ILE A 173 15.18 -9.61 0.35
CA ILE A 173 15.37 -9.63 -1.09
C ILE A 173 14.33 -8.74 -1.77
N TRP A 174 14.63 -8.33 -2.98
CA TRP A 174 13.61 -7.90 -3.91
C TRP A 174 13.76 -8.67 -5.22
N LEU A 175 12.63 -8.85 -5.89
CA LEU A 175 12.51 -9.62 -7.11
C LEU A 175 12.09 -8.64 -8.20
N LYS A 176 13.01 -8.33 -9.11
CA LYS A 176 12.77 -7.48 -10.26
C LYS A 176 11.85 -8.19 -11.25
N SER A 177 10.78 -7.52 -11.60
CA SER A 177 9.84 -7.97 -12.61
C SER A 177 10.44 -7.89 -14.04
N PRO A 178 9.96 -8.68 -15.01
CA PRO A 178 10.53 -8.72 -16.36
C PRO A 178 10.36 -7.40 -17.12
N ASP A 179 11.47 -6.73 -17.46
CA ASP A 179 11.46 -5.44 -18.18
C ASP A 179 11.45 -5.57 -19.70
N THR A 180 11.50 -6.79 -20.22
CA THR A 180 11.43 -7.09 -21.65
C THR A 180 10.16 -7.84 -22.01
N LYS A 181 9.48 -7.40 -23.08
CA LYS A 181 8.25 -8.05 -23.58
C LYS A 181 8.42 -9.54 -23.84
N GLY A 182 7.53 -10.33 -23.24
CA GLY A 182 7.49 -11.79 -23.34
C GLY A 182 8.45 -12.52 -22.40
N GLU A 183 9.26 -11.81 -21.62
CA GLU A 183 10.06 -12.41 -20.55
C GLU A 183 9.15 -12.75 -19.36
N VAL A 184 9.47 -13.86 -18.69
CA VAL A 184 8.66 -14.41 -17.60
C VAL A 184 9.45 -14.56 -16.30
N ASN A 185 10.77 -14.43 -16.36
CA ASN A 185 11.67 -14.69 -15.25
C ASN A 185 11.90 -13.42 -14.44
N TRP A 186 11.79 -13.54 -13.13
CA TRP A 186 12.09 -12.47 -12.20
C TRP A 186 13.56 -12.55 -11.77
N GLN A 187 14.22 -11.40 -11.60
CA GLN A 187 15.62 -11.35 -11.17
C GLN A 187 15.71 -11.05 -9.67
N LYS A 188 16.44 -11.88 -8.92
CA LYS A 188 16.60 -11.72 -7.48
C LYS A 188 17.78 -10.82 -7.14
N TYR A 189 17.54 -9.82 -6.30
CA TYR A 189 18.57 -9.00 -5.67
C TYR A 189 18.45 -9.10 -4.14
N VAL A 190 19.59 -9.03 -3.45
CA VAL A 190 19.65 -9.17 -1.99
C VAL A 190 19.76 -7.78 -1.38
N ILE A 191 18.90 -7.44 -0.43
CA ILE A 191 19.03 -6.23 0.39
C ILE A 191 19.91 -6.52 1.60
N SER A 192 19.74 -7.68 2.24
CA SER A 192 20.54 -8.06 3.41
C SER A 192 20.77 -9.56 3.53
N ASN A 193 22.01 -9.93 3.85
CA ASN A 193 22.42 -11.26 4.28
C ASN A 193 22.45 -11.44 5.81
N ASP A 194 22.01 -10.45 6.61
CA ASP A 194 21.92 -10.63 8.06
C ASP A 194 20.76 -11.56 8.41
N ASP A 195 21.10 -12.77 8.84
CA ASP A 195 20.15 -13.85 9.06
C ASP A 195 19.24 -13.66 10.29
N LYS A 196 19.40 -12.56 11.04
CA LYS A 196 18.66 -12.27 12.28
C LYS A 196 17.58 -11.22 12.12
N ILE A 197 17.61 -10.41 11.05
CA ILE A 197 16.75 -9.23 10.92
C ILE A 197 15.68 -9.51 9.87
N ALA A 198 14.44 -9.71 10.33
CA ALA A 198 13.25 -9.85 9.47
C ALA A 198 13.32 -10.99 8.42
N THR A 199 14.16 -12.00 8.63
CA THR A 199 14.40 -13.07 7.65
C THR A 199 13.53 -14.30 7.86
N HIS A 200 12.77 -14.41 8.94
CA HIS A 200 12.03 -15.63 9.28
C HIS A 200 10.68 -15.74 8.57
N MET A 201 10.07 -16.91 8.65
CA MET A 201 8.67 -17.11 8.26
C MET A 201 7.76 -16.38 9.25
N TYR A 202 6.67 -15.79 8.76
CA TYR A 202 5.79 -14.88 9.49
C TYR A 202 6.47 -13.59 9.94
N THR A 203 7.44 -13.11 9.15
CA THR A 203 7.91 -11.72 9.33
C THR A 203 6.76 -10.76 9.04
N HIS A 204 6.63 -9.75 9.90
CA HIS A 204 5.65 -8.68 9.86
C HIS A 204 6.35 -7.36 9.56
N GLY A 205 5.64 -6.40 8.95
CA GLY A 205 6.17 -5.05 8.75
C GLY A 205 7.17 -4.95 7.61
N PHE A 206 6.73 -4.52 6.44
CA PHE A 206 7.61 -3.85 5.48
C PHE A 206 7.07 -2.47 5.14
N GLY A 207 7.98 -1.51 5.01
CA GLY A 207 7.74 -0.22 4.39
C GLY A 207 8.78 0.08 3.33
N TYR A 208 8.43 0.97 2.41
CA TYR A 208 9.33 1.45 1.36
C TYR A 208 9.16 2.96 1.19
N GLY A 209 10.22 3.72 1.48
CA GLY A 209 10.09 5.17 1.67
C GLY A 209 11.39 5.84 2.05
N ASP A 210 11.52 7.14 1.81
CA ASP A 210 12.74 7.90 2.13
C ASP A 210 12.71 8.27 3.61
N VAL A 211 13.39 7.51 4.47
CA VAL A 211 13.36 7.70 5.93
C VAL A 211 14.31 8.82 6.34
N ASN A 212 15.44 8.99 5.65
CA ASN A 212 16.48 9.94 6.06
C ASN A 212 16.43 11.30 5.32
N GLY A 213 15.52 11.44 4.35
CA GLY A 213 15.31 12.66 3.56
C GLY A 213 16.38 12.89 2.49
N ASP A 214 17.09 11.84 2.06
CA ASP A 214 18.18 11.95 1.08
C ASP A 214 17.74 11.79 -0.38
N GLY A 215 16.44 11.59 -0.60
CA GLY A 215 15.82 11.43 -1.90
C GLY A 215 15.85 10.00 -2.45
N ARG A 216 16.43 9.03 -1.74
CA ARG A 216 16.37 7.60 -2.09
C ARG A 216 15.41 6.88 -1.17
N LYS A 217 14.82 5.80 -1.66
CA LYS A 217 13.85 5.01 -0.90
C LYS A 217 14.59 3.93 -0.10
N ASP A 218 14.23 3.83 1.17
CA ASP A 218 14.74 2.88 2.14
C ASP A 218 13.73 1.74 2.35
N VAL A 219 14.21 0.61 2.87
CA VAL A 219 13.36 -0.52 3.27
C VAL A 219 13.22 -0.54 4.79
N VAL A 220 11.98 -0.42 5.27
CA VAL A 220 11.66 -0.31 6.69
C VAL A 220 11.17 -1.65 7.23
N VAL A 221 11.61 -2.00 8.44
CA VAL A 221 11.07 -3.08 9.27
C VAL A 221 10.84 -2.57 10.69
N ARG A 222 10.14 -3.34 11.52
CA ARG A 222 9.82 -2.92 12.89
C ARG A 222 11.06 -2.60 13.78
N THR A 223 12.23 -3.14 13.46
CA THR A 223 13.49 -2.97 14.22
C THR A 223 14.50 -2.01 13.58
N GLY A 224 14.12 -1.28 12.52
CA GLY A 224 15.01 -0.34 11.84
C GLY A 224 14.76 -0.27 10.34
N TRP A 225 15.73 0.25 9.61
CA TRP A 225 15.59 0.42 8.17
C TRP A 225 16.93 0.22 7.45
N TRP A 226 16.86 -0.28 6.21
CA TRP A 226 18.01 -0.38 5.32
C TRP A 226 18.05 0.85 4.41
N GLU A 227 19.15 1.58 4.46
CA GLU A 227 19.39 2.75 3.64
C GLU A 227 19.51 2.38 2.16
N GLY A 228 18.65 2.97 1.35
CA GLY A 228 18.65 2.87 -0.10
C GLY A 228 19.99 3.33 -0.66
N PRO A 229 20.76 2.46 -1.34
CA PRO A 229 22.01 2.86 -1.95
C PRO A 229 21.79 3.53 -3.30
N VAL A 230 22.82 4.21 -3.82
CA VAL A 230 22.79 4.77 -5.18
C VAL A 230 22.54 3.69 -6.24
N ASN A 231 23.05 2.48 -6.01
CA ASN A 231 22.76 1.31 -6.83
C ASN A 231 21.92 0.30 -6.03
N VAL A 232 20.60 0.35 -6.16
CA VAL A 232 19.65 -0.53 -5.45
C VAL A 232 19.87 -2.03 -5.69
N ARG A 233 20.60 -2.40 -6.74
CA ARG A 233 20.95 -3.79 -7.07
C ARG A 233 22.15 -4.32 -6.29
N GLN A 234 22.89 -3.46 -5.59
CA GLN A 234 23.99 -3.91 -4.73
C GLN A 234 23.44 -4.68 -3.53
N SER A 235 24.21 -5.64 -3.04
CA SER A 235 23.88 -6.38 -1.83
C SER A 235 24.25 -5.63 -0.56
N ASP A 236 23.60 -6.00 0.54
CA ASP A 236 23.93 -5.58 1.91
C ASP A 236 23.87 -4.06 2.08
N TRP A 237 22.66 -3.55 1.97
CA TRP A 237 22.32 -2.16 2.28
C TRP A 237 22.68 -1.86 3.74
N VAL A 238 22.99 -0.60 4.04
CA VAL A 238 23.39 -0.19 5.39
C VAL A 238 22.17 -0.21 6.29
N PHE A 239 22.19 -1.02 7.34
CA PHE A 239 21.08 -1.09 8.30
C PHE A 239 21.25 -0.08 9.44
N HIS A 240 20.19 0.68 9.70
CA HIS A 240 20.07 1.63 10.82
C HIS A 240 19.08 1.06 11.85
N PRO A 241 19.55 0.56 13.01
CA PRO A 241 18.67 0.04 14.04
C PRO A 241 17.81 1.12 14.67
N ALA A 242 16.51 0.89 14.74
CA ALA A 242 15.55 1.77 15.41
C ALA A 242 14.40 0.95 16.00
N ASP A 243 13.89 1.34 17.17
CA ASP A 243 12.68 0.73 17.72
C ASP A 243 11.48 1.42 17.09
N ILE A 244 11.08 0.99 15.89
CA ILE A 244 10.06 1.70 15.10
C ILE A 244 8.66 1.26 15.52
N SER A 245 8.41 -0.05 15.56
CA SER A 245 7.07 -0.59 15.81
C SER A 245 7.09 -1.97 16.46
N LEU A 246 5.89 -2.44 16.80
CA LEU A 246 5.59 -3.83 17.11
C LEU A 246 5.39 -4.63 15.82
N ASP A 247 4.95 -5.89 15.95
CA ASP A 247 4.50 -6.67 14.79
C ASP A 247 3.33 -5.96 14.11
N CYS A 248 3.53 -5.57 12.86
CA CYS A 248 2.64 -4.72 12.08
C CYS A 248 2.43 -5.25 10.66
N SER A 249 1.46 -4.68 9.95
CA SER A 249 1.17 -4.96 8.54
C SER A 249 2.09 -4.17 7.61
N GLN A 250 1.56 -3.45 6.61
CA GLN A 250 2.34 -2.53 5.80
C GLN A 250 2.73 -1.29 6.61
N MET A 251 3.90 -0.71 6.31
CA MET A 251 4.38 0.55 6.89
C MET A 251 4.50 1.61 5.79
N TYR A 252 4.10 2.84 6.09
CA TYR A 252 4.15 3.96 5.14
C TYR A 252 5.02 5.08 5.68
N VAL A 253 5.84 5.67 4.82
CA VAL A 253 6.81 6.72 5.18
C VAL A 253 6.36 8.05 4.60
N MET A 254 6.14 9.05 5.44
CA MET A 254 5.71 10.39 5.04
C MET A 254 5.94 11.39 6.18
N ASP A 255 6.35 12.62 5.87
CA ASP A 255 6.34 13.74 6.83
C ASP A 255 4.89 14.07 7.24
N LEU A 256 4.50 13.64 8.45
CA LEU A 256 3.13 13.82 8.94
C LEU A 256 3.00 15.16 9.69
N ASN A 257 3.97 15.50 10.53
CA ASN A 257 3.90 16.73 11.34
C ASN A 257 4.36 18.00 10.59
N GLN A 258 4.80 17.88 9.34
CA GLN A 258 5.34 18.94 8.48
C GLN A 258 6.60 19.60 9.05
N ASP A 259 7.46 18.82 9.72
CA ASP A 259 8.72 19.31 10.28
C ASP A 259 9.94 19.07 9.35
N GLY A 260 9.72 18.39 8.21
CA GLY A 260 10.75 18.07 7.22
C GLY A 260 11.51 16.77 7.51
N LEU A 261 11.11 15.99 8.52
CA LEU A 261 11.54 14.62 8.78
C LEU A 261 10.41 13.66 8.39
N ASN A 262 10.75 12.53 7.78
CA ASN A 262 9.71 11.58 7.36
C ASN A 262 9.37 10.63 8.52
N ASP A 263 8.09 10.60 8.86
CA ASP A 263 7.52 9.73 9.90
C ASP A 263 7.11 8.38 9.33
N ILE A 264 6.69 7.46 10.19
CA ILE A 264 6.24 6.12 9.80
C ILE A 264 4.86 5.80 10.36
N ILE A 265 3.90 5.46 9.50
CA ILE A 265 2.61 4.87 9.90
C ILE A 265 2.77 3.35 9.94
N SER A 266 2.22 2.72 10.98
CA SER A 266 2.08 1.26 11.05
C SER A 266 0.78 0.86 11.72
N ALA A 267 0.30 -0.36 11.44
CA ALA A 267 -0.89 -0.89 12.09
C ALA A 267 -0.65 -2.31 12.58
N SER A 268 -1.22 -2.64 13.73
CA SER A 268 -0.95 -3.90 14.42
C SER A 268 -1.37 -5.10 13.61
N ALA A 269 -0.48 -6.10 13.53
CA ALA A 269 -0.85 -7.43 13.07
C ALA A 269 -1.65 -8.15 14.18
N HIS A 270 -1.15 -8.24 15.41
CA HIS A 270 -1.67 -9.19 16.41
C HIS A 270 -2.30 -8.56 17.66
N ALA A 271 -2.47 -7.24 17.68
CA ALA A 271 -2.96 -6.53 18.85
C ALA A 271 -3.93 -5.41 18.44
N TYR A 272 -4.32 -4.60 19.43
CA TYR A 272 -5.00 -3.33 19.20
C TYR A 272 -3.95 -2.27 18.92
N GLY A 273 -4.14 -1.49 17.87
CA GLY A 273 -3.30 -0.33 17.61
C GLY A 273 -3.10 -0.01 16.14
N ILE A 274 -3.26 1.26 15.85
CA ILE A 274 -2.79 1.94 14.66
C ILE A 274 -1.94 3.09 15.19
N TRP A 275 -0.76 3.27 14.62
CA TRP A 275 0.23 4.20 15.15
C TRP A 275 0.84 5.04 14.05
N TRP A 276 1.30 6.22 14.47
CA TRP A 276 2.39 6.88 13.78
C TRP A 276 3.64 6.79 14.64
N HIS A 277 4.79 6.93 14.02
CA HIS A 277 6.09 7.02 14.67
C HIS A 277 6.79 8.27 14.15
N GLU A 278 6.88 9.29 15.01
CA GLU A 278 7.47 10.60 14.73
C GLU A 278 8.98 10.48 14.71
N GLN A 279 9.60 10.84 13.61
CA GLN A 279 11.05 10.95 13.55
C GLN A 279 11.50 12.28 14.17
N GLY A 280 12.58 12.25 14.94
CA GLY A 280 13.18 13.43 15.54
C GLY A 280 14.69 13.32 15.59
N LYS A 281 15.35 14.35 16.15
CA LYS A 281 16.80 14.35 16.38
C LYS A 281 17.12 14.79 17.80
N ASP A 282 18.02 14.06 18.45
CA ASP A 282 18.57 14.47 19.74
C ASP A 282 19.57 15.65 19.60
N ALA A 283 20.10 16.13 20.72
CA ALA A 283 21.05 17.25 20.73
C ALA A 283 22.36 16.97 19.97
N ASN A 284 22.68 15.70 19.68
CA ASN A 284 23.84 15.28 18.91
C ASN A 284 23.50 14.98 17.45
N GLY A 285 22.24 15.21 17.04
CA GLY A 285 21.74 14.92 15.70
C GLY A 285 21.43 13.44 15.45
N LYS A 286 21.41 12.59 16.49
CA LYS A 286 21.02 11.18 16.34
C LYS A 286 19.51 11.08 16.21
N GLU A 287 19.06 10.23 15.29
CA GLU A 287 17.65 9.90 15.10
C GLU A 287 17.00 9.40 16.42
N THR A 288 15.79 9.89 16.67
CA THR A 288 14.91 9.48 17.78
C THR A 288 13.52 9.22 17.25
N TRP A 289 12.77 8.33 17.90
CA TRP A 289 11.39 8.01 17.52
C TRP A 289 10.43 8.27 18.68
N THR A 290 9.32 8.97 18.40
CA THR A 290 8.21 9.16 19.35
C THR A 290 6.97 8.48 18.80
N HIS A 291 6.38 7.54 19.54
CA HIS A 291 5.22 6.77 19.06
C HIS A 291 3.92 7.40 19.52
N HIS A 292 3.00 7.61 18.56
CA HIS A 292 1.69 8.17 18.80
C HIS A 292 0.61 7.18 18.39
N GLN A 293 -0.44 7.07 19.20
CA GLN A 293 -1.57 6.19 18.91
C GLN A 293 -2.62 6.94 18.08
N ILE A 294 -2.92 6.42 16.90
CA ILE A 294 -4.00 6.89 16.03
C ILE A 294 -5.33 6.31 16.52
N ASP A 295 -5.40 4.99 16.69
CA ASP A 295 -6.58 4.28 17.17
C ASP A 295 -6.18 2.97 17.87
N SER A 296 -6.94 2.56 18.89
CA SER A 296 -6.83 1.26 19.55
C SER A 296 -8.19 0.63 19.87
N THR A 297 -9.25 1.06 19.19
CA THR A 297 -10.64 0.64 19.45
C THR A 297 -10.99 -0.72 18.81
N PHE A 298 -10.12 -1.26 17.96
CA PHE A 298 -10.23 -2.59 17.36
C PHE A 298 -8.83 -3.15 17.06
N SER A 299 -8.76 -4.47 16.87
CA SER A 299 -7.51 -5.21 16.66
C SER A 299 -7.37 -5.80 15.26
N GLN A 300 -6.22 -6.39 14.96
CA GLN A 300 -5.93 -7.16 13.73
C GLN A 300 -5.97 -6.33 12.45
N THR A 301 -5.36 -5.15 12.47
CA THR A 301 -5.17 -4.26 11.31
C THR A 301 -4.08 -4.78 10.35
N HIS A 302 -4.27 -6.01 9.86
CA HIS A 302 -3.32 -6.76 9.01
C HIS A 302 -3.18 -6.26 7.57
N GLY A 303 -4.02 -5.32 7.15
CA GLY A 303 -3.96 -4.73 5.81
C GLY A 303 -4.22 -3.24 5.90
N VAL A 304 -3.32 -2.45 5.33
CA VAL A 304 -3.37 -0.99 5.34
C VAL A 304 -3.08 -0.48 3.94
N GLU A 305 -3.79 0.57 3.54
CA GLU A 305 -3.52 1.33 2.32
C GLU A 305 -3.55 2.82 2.62
N LEU A 306 -2.75 3.60 1.88
CA LEU A 306 -2.62 5.05 2.08
C LEU A 306 -2.95 5.79 0.78
N LYS A 307 -4.16 6.35 0.68
CA LYS A 307 -4.70 7.00 -0.54
C LYS A 307 -5.66 8.14 -0.17
N ASP A 308 -5.65 9.21 -0.96
CA ASP A 308 -6.59 10.34 -0.82
C ASP A 308 -8.00 9.92 -1.25
N ILE A 309 -8.83 9.49 -0.29
CA ILE A 309 -10.14 8.92 -0.58
C ILE A 309 -11.23 9.99 -0.70
N ASN A 310 -11.00 11.16 -0.10
CA ASN A 310 -11.94 12.27 -0.07
C ASN A 310 -11.63 13.38 -1.11
N GLY A 311 -10.45 13.31 -1.76
CA GLY A 311 -9.99 14.25 -2.78
C GLY A 311 -9.49 15.58 -2.22
N ASP A 312 -9.05 15.63 -0.96
CA ASP A 312 -8.55 16.85 -0.31
C ASP A 312 -7.05 17.11 -0.53
N GLY A 313 -6.38 16.21 -1.27
CA GLY A 313 -4.97 16.27 -1.61
C GLY A 313 -4.05 15.65 -0.56
N ASN A 314 -4.59 15.13 0.55
CA ASN A 314 -3.82 14.43 1.56
C ASN A 314 -4.16 12.94 1.55
N PRO A 315 -3.17 12.05 1.66
CA PRO A 315 -3.45 10.63 1.71
C PRO A 315 -4.16 10.25 3.03
N ASP A 316 -5.27 9.54 2.91
CA ASP A 316 -6.02 8.97 4.03
C ASP A 316 -5.61 7.52 4.28
N LEU A 317 -5.77 7.06 5.52
CA LEU A 317 -5.47 5.67 5.90
C LEU A 317 -6.71 4.80 5.75
N ILE A 318 -6.66 3.73 4.97
CA ILE A 318 -7.74 2.75 4.83
C ILE A 318 -7.29 1.43 5.45
N THR A 319 -8.07 0.90 6.41
CA THR A 319 -7.76 -0.38 7.05
C THR A 319 -9.00 -0.98 7.70
N GLY A 320 -8.85 -2.15 8.32
CA GLY A 320 -9.93 -2.81 9.04
C GLY A 320 -9.42 -4.05 9.77
N LYS A 321 -10.34 -4.83 10.32
CA LYS A 321 -10.01 -6.05 11.06
C LYS A 321 -9.84 -7.22 10.11
N ARG A 322 -8.73 -7.96 10.20
CA ARG A 322 -8.60 -9.30 9.66
C ARG A 322 -9.45 -10.26 10.49
N TYR A 323 -10.64 -10.53 9.97
CA TYR A 323 -11.63 -11.37 10.63
C TYR A 323 -11.07 -12.78 10.89
N PHE A 324 -11.18 -13.22 12.15
CA PHE A 324 -10.82 -14.59 12.56
C PHE A 324 -9.35 -14.97 12.25
N ALA A 325 -8.45 -13.99 12.33
CA ALA A 325 -7.00 -14.18 12.34
C ALA A 325 -6.59 -15.17 13.46
N HIS A 326 -5.61 -16.03 13.18
CA HIS A 326 -5.14 -17.11 14.07
C HIS A 326 -6.27 -17.92 14.72
N HIS A 327 -7.36 -18.12 13.99
CA HIS A 327 -8.56 -18.83 14.43
C HIS A 327 -9.26 -18.16 15.63
N GLY A 328 -9.23 -16.83 15.68
CA GLY A 328 -9.88 -16.01 16.71
C GLY A 328 -9.14 -15.99 18.05
N LYS A 329 -7.88 -16.45 18.09
CA LYS A 329 -7.07 -16.49 19.32
C LYS A 329 -6.45 -15.15 19.68
N ASP A 330 -6.25 -14.29 18.69
CA ASP A 330 -5.67 -12.97 18.90
C ASP A 330 -6.64 -12.09 19.70
N PRO A 331 -6.14 -11.06 20.40
CA PRO A 331 -6.95 -10.08 21.10
C PRO A 331 -8.08 -9.56 20.19
N GLY A 332 -9.31 -9.58 20.69
CA GLY A 332 -10.49 -9.15 19.93
C GLY A 332 -10.83 -10.02 18.72
N GLY A 333 -10.25 -11.22 18.54
CA GLY A 333 -10.40 -12.04 17.31
C GLY A 333 -11.83 -12.44 16.93
N LEU A 334 -12.80 -12.26 17.84
CA LEU A 334 -14.24 -12.51 17.63
C LEU A 334 -15.08 -11.22 17.55
N GLU A 335 -14.47 -10.05 17.68
CA GLU A 335 -15.13 -8.75 17.54
C GLU A 335 -15.52 -8.46 16.08
N PRO A 336 -16.42 -7.48 15.83
CA PRO A 336 -16.92 -7.17 14.50
C PRO A 336 -15.81 -6.96 13.45
N ALA A 337 -16.05 -7.46 12.24
CA ALA A 337 -15.15 -7.34 11.11
C ALA A 337 -15.29 -5.94 10.49
N VAL A 338 -14.72 -4.94 11.17
CA VAL A 338 -14.82 -3.53 10.80
C VAL A 338 -13.89 -3.14 9.65
N ILE A 339 -14.29 -2.11 8.90
CA ILE A 339 -13.49 -1.39 7.93
C ILE A 339 -13.70 0.11 8.19
N TYR A 340 -12.59 0.84 8.25
CA TYR A 340 -12.55 2.26 8.50
C TYR A 340 -11.63 2.95 7.49
N TRP A 341 -11.89 4.22 7.23
CA TRP A 341 -10.86 5.13 6.75
C TRP A 341 -10.61 6.22 7.79
N TYR A 342 -9.38 6.73 7.84
CA TYR A 342 -8.98 7.80 8.75
C TYR A 342 -8.55 8.99 7.92
N GLU A 343 -9.34 10.05 8.01
CA GLU A 343 -9.10 11.32 7.34
C GLU A 343 -7.87 11.96 7.95
N TYR A 344 -6.82 12.09 7.16
CA TYR A 344 -5.58 12.69 7.61
C TYR A 344 -5.68 14.21 7.55
N LYS A 345 -5.50 14.86 8.71
CA LYS A 345 -5.42 16.32 8.81
C LYS A 345 -3.98 16.74 9.14
N PRO A 346 -3.22 17.23 8.14
CA PRO A 346 -1.83 17.61 8.36
C PRO A 346 -1.71 18.83 9.26
N GLY A 347 -0.57 18.95 9.92
CA GLY A 347 -0.20 20.10 10.73
C GLY A 347 0.84 19.72 11.77
N LYS A 348 1.29 20.67 12.60
CA LYS A 348 2.30 20.38 13.64
C LYS A 348 1.90 19.30 14.64
N VAL A 349 0.59 19.12 14.82
CA VAL A 349 0.00 18.00 15.56
C VAL A 349 -1.12 17.48 14.67
N PRO A 350 -0.84 16.48 13.83
CA PRO A 350 -1.83 15.94 12.94
C PRO A 350 -2.94 15.22 13.67
N ALA A 351 -4.08 15.21 13.00
CA ALA A 351 -5.26 14.52 13.47
C ALA A 351 -5.72 13.50 12.45
N TRP A 352 -6.40 12.48 12.96
CA TRP A 352 -6.95 11.38 12.19
C TRP A 352 -8.44 11.27 12.53
N ILE A 353 -9.31 11.62 11.60
CA ILE A 353 -10.76 11.55 11.82
C ILE A 353 -11.25 10.21 11.31
N LYS A 354 -11.71 9.36 12.22
CA LYS A 354 -12.19 8.02 11.92
C LYS A 354 -13.58 8.06 11.27
N HIS A 355 -13.72 7.35 10.15
CA HIS A 355 -14.98 7.19 9.42
C HIS A 355 -15.28 5.71 9.18
N GLU A 356 -16.50 5.28 9.51
CA GLU A 356 -16.95 3.90 9.32
C GLU A 356 -17.36 3.62 7.87
N ILE A 357 -16.87 2.50 7.34
CA ILE A 357 -17.24 1.99 6.01
C ILE A 357 -18.22 0.82 6.16
N ASP A 358 -17.85 -0.19 6.96
CA ASP A 358 -18.69 -1.37 7.22
C ASP A 358 -18.24 -2.09 8.50
N THR A 359 -19.14 -2.81 9.17
CA THR A 359 -18.86 -3.49 10.44
C THR A 359 -18.86 -5.02 10.35
N ASP A 360 -19.14 -5.59 9.17
CA ASP A 360 -19.28 -7.04 8.98
C ASP A 360 -18.60 -7.56 7.71
N SER A 361 -17.47 -6.96 7.35
CA SER A 361 -16.72 -7.31 6.14
C SER A 361 -15.24 -7.55 6.43
N GLY A 362 -14.61 -6.65 7.19
CA GLY A 362 -13.20 -6.72 7.54
C GLY A 362 -12.28 -6.57 6.34
N VAL A 363 -10.98 -6.61 6.60
CA VAL A 363 -9.93 -6.66 5.56
C VAL A 363 -9.23 -8.00 5.58
N GLY A 364 -8.36 -8.24 4.60
CA GLY A 364 -7.49 -9.40 4.54
C GLY A 364 -6.08 -9.07 5.06
N LEU A 365 -5.07 -9.49 4.30
CA LEU A 365 -3.66 -9.12 4.53
C LEU A 365 -3.22 -7.88 3.74
N HIS A 366 -4.08 -7.39 2.86
CA HIS A 366 -3.98 -6.05 2.29
C HIS A 366 -5.37 -5.52 1.92
N VAL A 367 -5.40 -4.24 1.53
CA VAL A 367 -6.58 -3.55 1.01
C VAL A 367 -6.22 -2.99 -0.35
N THR A 368 -7.05 -3.20 -1.36
CA THR A 368 -6.83 -2.60 -2.69
C THR A 368 -7.75 -1.40 -2.85
N VAL A 369 -7.16 -0.25 -3.18
CA VAL A 369 -7.89 1.02 -3.30
C VAL A 369 -7.60 1.65 -4.67
N GLU A 370 -8.59 1.61 -5.56
CA GLU A 370 -8.50 2.13 -6.92
C GLU A 370 -9.88 2.58 -7.39
N ASP A 371 -9.94 3.45 -8.39
CA ASP A 371 -11.16 3.74 -9.13
C ASP A 371 -11.50 2.52 -10.02
N ILE A 372 -12.55 1.78 -9.67
CA ILE A 372 -12.96 0.53 -10.35
C ILE A 372 -13.89 0.81 -11.53
N ASN A 373 -14.59 1.94 -11.50
CA ASN A 373 -15.68 2.26 -12.42
C ASN A 373 -15.36 3.46 -13.35
N ASN A 374 -14.16 4.03 -13.21
CA ASN A 374 -13.63 5.20 -13.91
C ASN A 374 -14.45 6.49 -13.70
N ASP A 375 -15.03 6.70 -12.50
CA ASP A 375 -15.79 7.91 -12.14
C ASP A 375 -14.96 8.98 -11.42
N GLY A 376 -13.68 8.70 -11.16
CA GLY A 376 -12.73 9.57 -10.47
C GLY A 376 -12.77 9.47 -8.96
N LEU A 377 -13.55 8.55 -8.38
CA LEU A 377 -13.59 8.26 -6.95
C LEU A 377 -12.91 6.92 -6.67
N LEU A 378 -12.17 6.84 -5.56
CA LEU A 378 -11.50 5.61 -5.18
C LEU A 378 -12.47 4.65 -4.49
N ASP A 379 -12.53 3.43 -5.01
CA ASP A 379 -13.27 2.30 -4.45
C ASP A 379 -12.34 1.38 -3.66
N ILE A 380 -12.92 0.52 -2.81
CA ILE A 380 -12.14 -0.41 -1.98
C ILE A 380 -12.54 -1.84 -2.29
N VAL A 381 -11.55 -2.72 -2.46
CA VAL A 381 -11.74 -4.17 -2.58
C VAL A 381 -11.03 -4.89 -1.45
N THR A 382 -11.73 -5.85 -0.86
CA THR A 382 -11.21 -6.69 0.23
C THR A 382 -11.51 -8.17 -0.05
N GLY A 383 -10.55 -9.03 0.24
CA GLY A 383 -10.73 -10.48 0.32
C GLY A 383 -10.29 -11.00 1.67
N ASN A 384 -11.10 -11.83 2.33
CA ASN A 384 -10.75 -12.50 3.59
C ASN A 384 -11.64 -13.71 3.85
N LYS A 385 -11.61 -14.23 5.08
CA LYS A 385 -12.47 -15.32 5.56
C LYS A 385 -13.98 -15.09 5.46
N LYS A 386 -14.44 -13.85 5.30
CA LYS A 386 -15.85 -13.53 5.01
C LYS A 386 -16.16 -13.55 3.52
N GLY A 387 -15.16 -13.70 2.64
CA GLY A 387 -15.27 -13.67 1.18
C GLY A 387 -14.76 -12.37 0.56
N VAL A 388 -15.15 -12.09 -0.69
CA VAL A 388 -14.67 -10.95 -1.49
C VAL A 388 -15.77 -9.91 -1.65
N ARG A 389 -15.44 -8.64 -1.39
CA ARG A 389 -16.37 -7.50 -1.39
C ARG A 389 -15.74 -6.28 -2.06
N ILE A 390 -16.61 -5.44 -2.63
CA ILE A 390 -16.29 -4.12 -3.15
C ILE A 390 -17.10 -3.10 -2.35
N PHE A 391 -16.48 -1.96 -2.05
CA PHE A 391 -17.12 -0.78 -1.49
C PHE A 391 -17.01 0.32 -2.53
N VAL A 392 -18.08 0.52 -3.29
CA VAL A 392 -18.11 1.47 -4.40
C VAL A 392 -18.42 2.87 -3.86
N HIS A 393 -17.50 3.81 -4.00
CA HIS A 393 -17.67 5.18 -3.57
C HIS A 393 -18.87 5.80 -4.31
N GLN A 394 -19.81 6.35 -3.55
CA GLN A 394 -20.98 7.02 -4.09
C GLN A 394 -20.69 8.52 -4.28
N PRO A 395 -20.99 9.10 -5.46
CA PRO A 395 -20.95 10.53 -5.63
C PRO A 395 -21.78 11.22 -4.56
N GLY A 396 -21.19 12.18 -3.84
CA GLY A 396 -21.88 12.90 -2.77
C GLY A 396 -23.23 13.44 -3.24
N GLN A 397 -24.28 13.19 -2.45
CA GLN A 397 -25.60 13.76 -2.74
C GLN A 397 -25.51 15.29 -2.66
N LYS A 398 -25.95 15.98 -3.73
CA LYS A 398 -26.05 17.44 -3.75
C LYS A 398 -27.17 17.95 -2.86
#